data_AF-A0A9D1GBZ1-F1
#
_entry.id   AF-A0A9D1GBZ1-F1
#
_cell.length_a   1.000
_cell.length_b   1.000
_cell.length_c   1.000
_cell.angle_alpha   90.00
_cell.angle_beta   90.00
_cell.angle_gamma   90.00
#
_symmetry.space_group_name_H-M   'P 1'
#
loop_
_entity.id
_entity.type
_entity.pdbx_description
1 polymer ?
#
loop_
_entity_poly.entity_id
_entity_poly.type
_entity_poly.pdbx_seq_one_letter_code
_entity_poly.pdbx_strand_id
1 'polypeptide(L)'
;MRDTMTYKDVLDYVLEVPSSKDKIGLSQDERFKILEENRADIEIYKYLKEKLENLTIEVCGDYEGLVLDLMSCRALEGWCWQTTESAIVFLNDDDYIERGNLIFEQYEKMVKKYYHSWINFHYEGLEYTFDPCLNILCDKKLYQEVFETDVMGRVDANEVRDELINAILNPKPKKIDNSPSVRFAREFMEKFFGDALEQARNETHITGNDDVNSPMYRNNTGYKAEIEDGKIKKLVAHFYLNG
;
A
#
# COMPACT_ATOMS: atom_id res chain seq x y z
N MET A 1 5.18 -40.03 37.99
CA MET A 1 5.17 -40.41 36.55
C MET A 1 5.23 -39.11 35.78
N ARG A 2 6.16 -39.00 34.82
CA ARG A 2 6.31 -37.81 33.99
C ARG A 2 5.23 -37.88 32.92
N ASP A 3 4.29 -36.93 32.94
CA ASP A 3 3.37 -36.72 31.82
C ASP A 3 4.20 -36.20 30.65
N THR A 4 4.46 -37.08 29.69
CA THR A 4 5.08 -36.73 28.42
C THR A 4 3.98 -36.18 27.52
N MET A 5 4.04 -34.88 27.22
CA MET A 5 3.31 -34.26 26.12
C MET A 5 3.44 -35.14 24.88
N THR A 6 2.30 -35.57 24.33
CA THR A 6 2.26 -36.32 23.09
C THR A 6 2.52 -35.40 21.90
N TYR A 7 2.89 -35.97 20.76
CA TYR A 7 3.08 -35.21 19.52
C TYR A 7 1.79 -34.48 19.10
N LYS A 8 0.62 -35.04 19.47
CA LYS A 8 -0.68 -34.40 19.28
C LYS A 8 -0.87 -33.19 20.20
N ASP A 9 -0.41 -33.26 21.46
CA ASP A 9 -0.46 -32.12 22.38
C ASP A 9 0.47 -30.97 21.93
N VAL A 10 1.58 -31.28 21.27
CA VAL A 10 2.46 -30.28 20.64
C VAL A 10 1.78 -29.64 19.42
N LEU A 11 1.13 -30.44 18.58
CA LEU A 11 0.40 -29.95 17.41
C LEU A 11 -0.82 -29.13 17.79
N ASP A 12 -1.57 -29.53 18.81
CA ASP A 12 -2.73 -28.80 19.31
C ASP A 12 -2.27 -27.46 19.97
N TYR A 13 -1.11 -27.43 20.65
CA TYR A 13 -0.53 -26.17 21.19
C TYR A 13 0.03 -25.24 20.10
N VAL A 14 0.55 -25.78 18.99
CA VAL A 14 1.08 -25.00 17.86
C VAL A 14 -0.03 -24.55 16.90
N LEU A 15 -1.17 -25.25 16.87
CA LEU A 15 -2.31 -24.98 15.98
C LEU A 15 -3.50 -24.29 16.67
N GLU A 16 -3.42 -24.02 17.98
CA GLU A 16 -4.32 -23.07 18.62
C GLU A 16 -4.00 -21.65 18.12
N VAL A 17 -4.51 -21.31 16.94
CA VAL A 17 -4.88 -19.92 16.63
C VAL A 17 -5.83 -19.52 17.76
N PRO A 18 -5.49 -18.52 18.59
CA PRO A 18 -6.29 -18.20 19.76
C PRO A 18 -7.72 -17.93 19.32
N SER A 19 -8.65 -18.74 19.85
CA SER A 19 -10.07 -18.46 19.72
C SER A 19 -10.30 -17.02 20.20
N SER A 20 -11.21 -16.31 19.53
CA SER A 20 -11.55 -14.86 19.65
C SER A 20 -11.67 -14.22 21.05
N LYS A 21 -11.41 -14.93 22.15
CA LYS A 21 -11.42 -14.43 23.53
C LYS A 21 -10.05 -14.24 24.18
N ASP A 22 -8.94 -14.65 23.56
CA ASP A 22 -7.59 -14.55 24.14
C ASP A 22 -6.64 -13.56 23.40
N LYS A 23 -7.18 -12.59 22.63
CA LYS A 23 -6.35 -11.61 21.87
C LYS A 23 -5.90 -10.38 22.67
N ILE A 24 -6.38 -10.23 23.90
CA ILE A 24 -5.85 -9.24 24.84
C ILE A 24 -4.42 -9.67 25.20
N GLY A 25 -3.41 -8.97 24.67
CA GLY A 25 -2.02 -9.12 25.11
C GLY A 25 -0.99 -9.51 24.05
N LEU A 26 -1.37 -9.75 22.79
CA LEU A 26 -0.37 -9.91 21.73
C LEU A 26 0.37 -8.58 21.49
N SER A 27 1.68 -8.62 21.67
CA SER A 27 2.60 -7.54 21.29
C SER A 27 2.69 -7.39 19.77
N GLN A 28 3.21 -6.24 19.34
CA GLN A 28 3.47 -5.99 17.92
C GLN A 28 4.37 -7.08 17.31
N ASP A 29 5.47 -7.44 17.97
CA ASP A 29 6.43 -8.42 17.45
C ASP A 29 5.79 -9.81 17.26
N GLU A 30 4.91 -10.23 18.18
CA GLU A 30 4.18 -11.49 18.07
C GLU A 30 3.21 -11.49 16.88
N ARG A 31 2.51 -10.37 16.65
CA ARG A 31 1.59 -10.21 15.52
C ARG A 31 2.34 -10.33 14.18
N PHE A 32 3.48 -9.64 14.03
CA PHE A 32 4.31 -9.76 12.83
C PHE A 32 4.88 -11.17 12.66
N LYS A 33 5.32 -11.81 13.74
CA LYS A 33 5.83 -13.18 13.69
C LYS A 33 4.77 -14.16 13.17
N ILE A 34 3.53 -14.07 13.64
CA ILE A 34 2.43 -14.92 13.14
C ILE A 34 2.27 -14.77 11.62
N LEU A 35 2.31 -13.53 11.11
CA LEU A 35 2.17 -13.26 9.68
C LEU A 35 3.37 -13.74 8.86
N GLU A 36 4.58 -13.64 9.42
CA GLU A 36 5.80 -14.14 8.79
C GLU A 36 5.82 -15.66 8.69
N GLU A 37 5.34 -16.36 9.71
CA GLU A 37 5.24 -17.83 9.74
C GLU A 37 4.12 -18.36 8.83
N ASN A 38 3.17 -17.51 8.44
CA ASN A 38 2.00 -17.85 7.62
C ASN A 38 1.92 -16.99 6.34
N ARG A 39 3.07 -16.71 5.72
CA ARG A 39 3.11 -16.01 4.43
C ARG A 39 2.40 -16.83 3.35
N ALA A 40 1.81 -16.11 2.39
CA ALA A 40 1.21 -16.75 1.23
C ALA A 40 2.23 -17.57 0.43
N ASP A 41 1.73 -18.58 -0.27
CA ASP A 41 2.54 -19.46 -1.10
C ASP A 41 3.26 -18.70 -2.22
N ILE A 42 4.37 -19.29 -2.70
CA ILE A 42 5.21 -18.70 -3.75
C ILE A 42 4.45 -18.40 -5.05
N GLU A 43 3.38 -19.13 -5.35
CA GLU A 43 2.55 -18.87 -6.54
C GLU A 43 1.79 -17.54 -6.43
N ILE A 44 1.36 -17.15 -5.23
CA ILE A 44 0.72 -15.86 -4.98
C ILE A 44 1.73 -14.71 -5.18
N TYR A 45 2.98 -14.91 -4.74
CA TYR A 45 4.06 -13.97 -4.99
C TYR A 45 4.35 -13.83 -6.49
N LYS A 46 4.41 -14.95 -7.23
CA LYS A 46 4.62 -14.92 -8.70
C LYS A 46 3.47 -14.21 -9.42
N TYR A 47 2.22 -14.44 -9.01
CA TYR A 47 1.05 -13.73 -9.52
C TYR A 47 1.19 -12.23 -9.36
N LEU A 48 1.51 -11.74 -8.15
CA LEU A 48 1.72 -10.32 -7.91
C LEU A 48 2.91 -9.78 -8.68
N LYS A 49 4.00 -10.55 -8.80
CA LYS A 49 5.18 -10.15 -9.56
C LYS A 49 4.85 -9.92 -11.03
N GLU A 50 4.10 -10.82 -11.65
CA GLU A 50 3.65 -10.70 -13.03
C GLU A 50 2.71 -9.50 -13.21
N LYS A 51 1.72 -9.35 -12.32
CA LYS A 51 0.77 -8.23 -12.38
C LYS A 51 1.44 -6.86 -12.24
N LEU A 52 2.45 -6.76 -11.38
CA LEU A 52 3.09 -5.50 -11.00
C LEU A 52 4.42 -5.23 -11.71
N GLU A 53 4.81 -6.05 -12.69
CA GLU A 53 6.13 -5.92 -13.36
C GLU A 53 6.31 -4.59 -14.10
N ASN A 54 5.21 -3.96 -14.50
CA ASN A 54 5.19 -2.69 -15.23
C ASN A 54 4.95 -1.46 -14.33
N LEU A 55 5.03 -1.65 -13.01
CA LEU A 55 4.98 -0.58 -12.02
C LEU A 55 6.37 -0.32 -11.42
N THR A 56 6.88 0.88 -11.66
CA THR A 56 8.08 1.40 -10.99
C THR A 56 7.66 2.47 -9.99
N ILE A 57 8.21 2.42 -8.78
CA ILE A 57 8.03 3.45 -7.75
C ILE A 57 9.38 4.13 -7.50
N GLU A 58 9.36 5.46 -7.45
CA GLU A 58 10.46 6.30 -6.98
C GLU A 58 10.04 6.99 -5.67
N VAL A 59 10.79 6.78 -4.59
CA VAL A 59 10.50 7.35 -3.27
C VAL A 59 11.52 8.43 -2.95
N CYS A 60 11.09 9.70 -2.99
CA CYS A 60 11.90 10.88 -2.67
C CYS A 60 13.25 11.00 -3.40
N GLY A 61 13.48 10.23 -4.48
CA GLY A 61 14.77 10.11 -5.16
C GLY A 61 15.82 9.25 -4.43
N ASP A 62 15.48 8.70 -3.26
CA ASP A 62 16.38 7.84 -2.46
C ASP A 62 16.27 6.36 -2.87
N TYR A 63 15.08 5.93 -3.28
CA TYR A 63 14.78 4.56 -3.70
C TYR A 63 14.04 4.55 -5.02
N GLU A 64 14.39 3.61 -5.90
CA GLU A 64 13.71 3.35 -7.17
C GLU A 64 13.65 1.84 -7.38
N GLY A 65 12.49 1.33 -7.82
CA GLY A 65 12.38 -0.08 -8.19
C GLY A 65 10.97 -0.59 -8.34
N LEU A 66 10.85 -1.91 -8.49
CA LEU A 66 9.57 -2.61 -8.50
C LEU A 66 9.00 -2.68 -7.08
N VAL A 67 7.67 -2.70 -6.96
CA VAL A 67 6.98 -2.69 -5.66
C VAL A 67 7.44 -3.81 -4.73
N LEU A 68 7.61 -5.03 -5.25
CA LEU A 68 8.03 -6.18 -4.45
C LEU A 68 9.49 -6.08 -3.99
N ASP A 69 10.36 -5.47 -4.77
CA ASP A 69 11.76 -5.25 -4.40
C ASP A 69 11.84 -4.19 -3.29
N LEU A 70 11.11 -3.09 -3.46
CA LEU A 70 11.03 -2.00 -2.47
C LEU A 70 10.36 -2.43 -1.16
N MET A 71 9.34 -3.29 -1.23
CA MET A 71 8.73 -3.96 -0.07
C MET A 71 9.78 -4.77 0.70
N SER A 72 10.61 -5.55 0.00
CA SER A 72 11.60 -6.43 0.63
C SER A 72 12.68 -5.67 1.39
N CYS A 73 13.05 -4.46 0.94
CA CYS A 73 14.00 -3.58 1.60
C CYS A 73 13.35 -2.52 2.50
N ARG A 74 12.02 -2.59 2.71
CA ARG A 74 11.22 -1.67 3.55
C ARG A 74 11.25 -0.20 3.12
N ALA A 75 11.52 0.07 1.84
CA ALA A 75 11.55 1.43 1.29
C ALA A 75 10.16 2.10 1.16
N LEU A 76 9.08 1.34 1.39
CA LEU A 76 7.70 1.79 1.25
C LEU A 76 7.03 2.11 2.60
N GLU A 77 7.74 1.97 3.74
CA GLU A 77 7.21 2.31 5.06
C GLU A 77 6.74 3.79 5.09
N GLY A 78 5.50 4.02 5.52
CA GLY A 78 4.89 5.36 5.56
C GLY A 78 4.22 5.84 4.27
N TRP A 79 4.28 5.06 3.18
CA TRP A 79 3.74 5.42 1.86
C TRP A 79 2.51 4.61 1.47
N CYS A 80 1.69 4.18 2.44
CA CYS A 80 0.63 3.20 2.22
C CYS A 80 -0.45 3.63 1.24
N TRP A 81 -0.89 4.89 1.29
CA TRP A 81 -1.90 5.43 0.36
C TRP A 81 -1.36 5.41 -1.08
N GLN A 82 -0.21 6.04 -1.29
CA GLN A 82 0.41 6.16 -2.61
C GLN A 82 0.77 4.79 -3.19
N THR A 83 1.29 3.88 -2.35
CA THR A 83 1.68 2.54 -2.79
C THR A 83 0.47 1.72 -3.21
N THR A 84 -0.57 1.67 -2.37
CA THR A 84 -1.77 0.89 -2.67
C THR A 84 -2.51 1.44 -3.91
N GLU A 85 -2.66 2.75 -4.01
CA GLU A 85 -3.30 3.41 -5.16
C GLU A 85 -2.51 3.27 -6.46
N SER A 86 -1.18 3.18 -6.40
CA SER A 86 -0.35 2.96 -7.57
C SER A 86 -0.31 1.49 -8.01
N ALA A 87 -0.38 0.54 -7.06
CA ALA A 87 -0.31 -0.89 -7.35
C ALA A 87 -1.65 -1.47 -7.79
N ILE A 88 -2.76 -1.05 -7.20
CA ILE A 88 -4.09 -1.64 -7.46
C ILE A 88 -4.52 -1.51 -8.93
N VAL A 89 -4.03 -0.50 -9.65
CA VAL A 89 -4.41 -0.23 -11.06
C VAL A 89 -3.97 -1.31 -12.05
N PHE A 90 -3.13 -2.26 -11.62
CA PHE A 90 -2.72 -3.43 -12.41
C PHE A 90 -3.45 -4.72 -12.02
N LEU A 91 -4.24 -4.70 -10.94
CA LEU A 91 -4.99 -5.85 -10.46
C LEU A 91 -6.36 -5.96 -11.16
N ASN A 92 -7.15 -6.98 -10.81
CA ASN A 92 -8.46 -7.22 -11.42
C ASN A 92 -9.48 -6.18 -10.91
N ASP A 93 -10.56 -5.96 -11.67
CA ASP A 93 -11.52 -4.89 -11.36
C ASP A 93 -12.24 -5.04 -10.02
N ASP A 94 -12.39 -6.27 -9.54
CA ASP A 94 -13.02 -6.64 -8.26
C ASP A 94 -12.02 -6.77 -7.09
N ASP A 95 -10.73 -6.57 -7.35
CA ASP A 95 -9.72 -6.35 -6.30
C ASP A 95 -9.87 -4.93 -5.74
N TYR A 96 -9.41 -4.67 -4.51
CA TYR A 96 -9.74 -3.41 -3.85
C TYR A 96 -8.75 -3.01 -2.77
N ILE A 97 -8.78 -1.72 -2.45
CA ILE A 97 -8.06 -1.15 -1.31
C ILE A 97 -9.03 -1.08 -0.12
N GLU A 98 -8.57 -1.51 1.06
CA GLU A 98 -9.20 -1.17 2.33
C GLU A 98 -8.36 -0.13 3.06
N ARG A 99 -9.04 0.81 3.72
CA ARG A 99 -8.43 1.85 4.54
C ARG A 99 -9.07 1.82 5.91
N GLY A 100 -8.25 1.85 6.96
CA GLY A 100 -8.77 1.70 8.31
C GLY A 100 -7.69 1.66 9.37
N ASN A 101 -8.07 1.29 10.59
CA ASN A 101 -7.11 1.14 11.67
C ASN A 101 -6.66 -0.32 11.81
N LEU A 102 -5.36 -0.50 11.91
CA LEU A 102 -4.73 -1.72 12.40
C LEU A 102 -4.47 -1.59 13.91
N ILE A 103 -4.75 -2.63 14.67
CA ILE A 103 -4.41 -2.72 16.09
C ILE A 103 -3.03 -3.37 16.22
N PHE A 104 -2.07 -2.59 16.72
CA PHE A 104 -0.70 -3.06 16.95
C PHE A 104 -0.47 -3.55 18.37
N GLU A 105 -1.11 -2.89 19.34
CA GLU A 105 -0.98 -3.23 20.76
C GLU A 105 -2.33 -3.02 21.46
N GLN A 106 -2.70 -3.97 22.31
CA GLN A 106 -3.89 -3.89 23.16
C GLN A 106 -3.51 -4.26 24.60
N TYR A 107 -3.67 -3.31 25.51
CA TYR A 107 -3.61 -3.49 26.96
C TYR A 107 -4.99 -3.23 27.56
N GLU A 108 -5.24 -3.67 28.79
CA GLU A 108 -6.57 -3.58 29.46
C GLU A 108 -7.28 -2.22 29.36
N LYS A 109 -6.55 -1.12 29.14
CA LYS A 109 -7.10 0.25 29.03
C LYS A 109 -6.56 1.07 27.85
N MET A 110 -5.77 0.47 26.96
CA MET A 110 -5.14 1.20 25.85
C MET A 110 -5.11 0.36 24.58
N VAL A 111 -5.53 0.96 23.47
CA VAL A 111 -5.45 0.37 22.13
C VAL A 111 -4.62 1.30 21.28
N LYS A 112 -3.52 0.80 20.72
CA LYS A 112 -2.69 1.54 19.77
C LYS A 112 -3.19 1.23 18.36
N LYS A 113 -3.87 2.20 17.78
CA LYS A 113 -4.39 2.17 16.42
C LYS A 113 -3.39 2.83 15.46
N TYR A 114 -3.17 2.20 14.32
CA TYR A 114 -2.39 2.75 13.22
C TYR A 114 -3.29 2.84 11.98
N TYR A 115 -3.54 4.05 11.50
CA TYR A 115 -4.37 4.27 10.33
C TYR A 115 -3.56 3.96 9.06
N HIS A 116 -4.03 3.00 8.26
CA HIS A 116 -3.27 2.36 7.19
C HIS A 116 -4.12 2.02 5.95
N SER A 117 -3.44 1.68 4.85
CA SER A 117 -4.01 1.24 3.57
C SER A 117 -3.41 -0.11 3.20
N TRP A 118 -4.23 -1.06 2.77
CA TRP A 118 -3.77 -2.34 2.23
C TRP A 118 -4.62 -2.77 1.03
N ILE A 119 -4.07 -3.64 0.18
CA ILE A 119 -4.78 -4.22 -0.96
C ILE A 119 -5.31 -5.59 -0.58
N ASN A 120 -6.56 -5.87 -0.96
CA ASN A 120 -7.10 -7.22 -0.99
C ASN A 120 -7.35 -7.63 -2.44
N PHE A 121 -7.01 -8.88 -2.77
CA PHE A 121 -7.18 -9.39 -4.12
C PHE A 121 -7.57 -10.87 -4.13
N HIS A 122 -8.22 -11.28 -5.22
CA HIS A 122 -8.69 -12.63 -5.42
C HIS A 122 -7.68 -13.46 -6.22
N TYR A 123 -7.41 -14.68 -5.74
CA TYR A 123 -6.62 -15.67 -6.45
C TYR A 123 -7.21 -17.07 -6.22
N GLU A 124 -7.57 -17.76 -7.31
CA GLU A 124 -8.14 -19.13 -7.28
C GLU A 124 -9.33 -19.31 -6.31
N GLY A 125 -10.16 -18.26 -6.15
CA GLY A 125 -11.35 -18.29 -5.29
C GLY A 125 -11.06 -18.04 -3.79
N LEU A 126 -9.80 -17.75 -3.45
CA LEU A 126 -9.37 -17.27 -2.13
C LEU A 126 -9.04 -15.78 -2.19
N GLU A 127 -8.98 -15.14 -1.03
CA GLU A 127 -8.75 -13.72 -0.90
C GLU A 127 -7.51 -13.46 -0.04
N TYR A 128 -6.57 -12.67 -0.57
CA TYR A 128 -5.28 -12.41 0.04
C TYR A 128 -5.12 -10.92 0.30
N THR A 129 -4.39 -10.58 1.36
CA THR A 129 -3.96 -9.22 1.66
C THR A 129 -2.51 -9.02 1.22
N PHE A 130 -2.30 -7.99 0.40
CA PHE A 130 -1.00 -7.48 0.01
C PHE A 130 -0.78 -6.11 0.66
N ASP A 131 0.18 -6.05 1.59
CA ASP A 131 0.56 -4.84 2.30
C ASP A 131 2.08 -4.62 2.14
N PRO A 132 2.49 -3.97 1.04
CA PRO A 132 3.90 -3.75 0.73
C PRO A 132 4.59 -2.80 1.72
N CYS A 133 3.84 -1.94 2.39
CA CYS A 133 4.38 -0.96 3.34
C CYS A 133 4.70 -1.57 4.70
N LEU A 134 4.07 -2.69 5.05
CA LEU A 134 4.41 -3.49 6.23
C LEU A 134 5.16 -4.79 5.88
N ASN A 135 5.49 -5.00 4.59
CA ASN A 135 6.12 -6.22 4.09
C ASN A 135 5.31 -7.49 4.40
N ILE A 136 3.99 -7.46 4.15
CA ILE A 136 3.07 -8.58 4.41
C ILE A 136 2.39 -9.03 3.12
N LEU A 137 2.29 -10.35 2.98
CA LEU A 137 1.49 -11.03 1.96
C LEU A 137 0.95 -12.32 2.59
N CYS A 138 -0.35 -12.37 2.85
CA CYS A 138 -0.99 -13.50 3.56
C CYS A 138 -2.48 -13.64 3.20
N ASP A 139 -3.13 -14.67 3.73
CA ASP A 139 -4.59 -14.80 3.69
C ASP A 139 -5.25 -13.61 4.38
N LYS A 140 -6.31 -13.06 3.77
CA LYS A 140 -6.98 -11.87 4.30
C LYS A 140 -7.59 -12.10 5.69
N LYS A 141 -8.19 -13.26 5.96
CA LYS A 141 -8.78 -13.53 7.27
C LYS A 141 -7.69 -13.52 8.34
N LEU A 142 -6.53 -14.09 8.05
CA LEU A 142 -5.39 -14.04 8.96
C LEU A 142 -4.96 -12.58 9.21
N TYR A 143 -4.84 -11.75 8.17
CA TYR A 143 -4.51 -10.33 8.33
C TYR A 143 -5.51 -9.61 9.23
N GLN A 144 -6.81 -9.78 8.96
CA GLN A 144 -7.91 -9.18 9.73
C GLN A 144 -7.93 -9.68 11.18
N GLU A 145 -7.63 -10.95 11.40
CA GLU A 145 -7.58 -11.54 12.73
C GLU A 145 -6.36 -11.09 13.53
N VAL A 146 -5.19 -10.96 12.89
CA VAL A 146 -3.94 -10.56 13.54
C VAL A 146 -3.91 -9.08 13.83
N PHE A 147 -4.47 -8.23 12.96
CA PHE A 147 -4.52 -6.78 13.21
C PHE A 147 -5.85 -6.27 13.74
N GLU A 148 -6.86 -7.13 13.86
CA GLU A 148 -8.20 -6.75 14.32
C GLU A 148 -8.70 -5.50 13.58
N THR A 149 -8.65 -5.58 12.25
CA THR A 149 -8.84 -4.44 11.35
C THR A 149 -10.19 -3.74 11.55
N ASP A 150 -10.16 -2.43 11.68
CA ASP A 150 -11.31 -1.54 11.76
C ASP A 150 -11.41 -0.75 10.45
N VAL A 151 -12.09 -1.33 9.46
CA VAL A 151 -12.20 -0.81 8.09
C VAL A 151 -13.14 0.40 8.05
N MET A 152 -12.63 1.52 7.54
CA MET A 152 -13.34 2.80 7.46
C MET A 152 -13.75 3.16 6.04
N GLY A 153 -13.07 2.63 5.02
CA GLY A 153 -13.46 2.78 3.63
C GLY A 153 -12.85 1.71 2.75
N ARG A 154 -13.44 1.61 1.57
CA ARG A 154 -13.05 0.65 0.53
C ARG A 154 -13.20 1.33 -0.83
N VAL A 155 -12.27 1.06 -1.73
CA VAL A 155 -12.36 1.48 -3.13
C VAL A 155 -11.88 0.36 -4.05
N ASP A 156 -12.65 0.09 -5.09
CA ASP A 156 -12.36 -1.00 -6.02
C ASP A 156 -11.30 -0.57 -7.05
N ALA A 157 -10.56 -1.55 -7.60
CA ALA A 157 -9.42 -1.32 -8.48
C ALA A 157 -9.81 -0.56 -9.75
N ASN A 158 -10.98 -0.85 -10.32
CA ASN A 158 -11.49 -0.16 -11.50
C ASN A 158 -11.72 1.34 -11.24
N GLU A 159 -12.24 1.73 -10.07
CA GLU A 159 -12.46 3.14 -9.72
C GLU A 159 -11.14 3.90 -9.63
N VAL A 160 -10.11 3.30 -9.02
CA VAL A 160 -8.76 3.89 -8.94
C VAL A 160 -8.13 4.00 -10.32
N ARG A 161 -8.26 2.95 -11.15
CA ARG A 161 -7.73 2.90 -12.51
C ARG A 161 -8.37 3.96 -13.39
N ASP A 162 -9.70 4.08 -13.36
CA ASP A 162 -10.46 5.02 -14.17
C ASP A 162 -10.17 6.48 -13.76
N GLU A 163 -10.10 6.77 -12.46
CA GLU A 163 -9.73 8.10 -11.96
C GLU A 163 -8.30 8.48 -12.37
N LEU A 164 -7.34 7.54 -12.28
CA LEU A 164 -5.96 7.78 -12.70
C LEU A 164 -5.85 8.06 -14.20
N ILE A 165 -6.47 7.21 -15.02
CA ILE A 165 -6.47 7.37 -16.48
C ILE A 165 -7.12 8.71 -16.86
N ASN A 166 -8.26 9.04 -16.25
CA ASN A 166 -8.94 10.30 -16.49
C ASN A 166 -8.07 11.51 -16.12
N ALA A 167 -7.39 11.46 -14.96
CA ALA A 167 -6.48 12.52 -14.54
C ALA A 167 -5.31 12.71 -15.51
N ILE A 168 -4.75 11.62 -16.05
CA ILE A 168 -3.62 11.64 -17.00
C ILE A 168 -4.06 12.16 -18.37
N LEU A 169 -5.21 11.73 -18.88
CA LEU A 169 -5.72 12.15 -20.19
C LEU A 169 -6.31 13.57 -20.16
N ASN A 170 -6.82 14.02 -19.00
CA ASN A 170 -7.43 15.33 -18.81
C ASN A 170 -6.72 16.13 -17.70
N PRO A 171 -5.42 16.47 -17.87
CA PRO A 171 -4.66 17.13 -16.83
C PRO A 171 -5.24 18.51 -16.51
N LYS A 172 -5.46 18.79 -15.23
CA LYS A 172 -5.89 20.12 -14.79
C LYS A 172 -4.83 21.16 -15.18
N PRO A 173 -5.22 22.33 -15.73
CA PRO A 173 -4.26 23.36 -16.09
C PRO A 173 -3.51 23.82 -14.83
N LYS A 174 -2.17 23.76 -14.87
CA LYS A 174 -1.30 24.24 -13.80
C LYS A 174 -1.57 25.75 -13.61
N LYS A 175 -2.21 26.13 -12.50
CA LYS A 175 -2.37 27.55 -12.13
C LYS A 175 -0.98 28.09 -11.79
N ILE A 176 -0.40 28.87 -12.69
CA ILE A 176 0.87 29.55 -12.44
C ILE A 176 0.57 30.77 -11.56
N ASP A 177 0.86 30.66 -10.26
CA ASP A 177 0.94 31.84 -9.41
C ASP A 177 2.23 32.61 -9.75
N ASN A 178 2.06 33.81 -10.29
CA ASN A 178 3.16 34.71 -10.66
C ASN A 178 3.49 35.70 -9.54
N SER A 179 3.03 35.45 -8.31
CA SER A 179 3.41 36.25 -7.15
C SER A 179 4.95 36.27 -7.01
N PRO A 180 5.54 37.41 -6.59
CA PRO A 180 7.00 37.55 -6.49
C PRO A 180 7.66 36.47 -5.62
N SER A 181 6.97 36.01 -4.57
CA SER A 181 7.42 34.94 -3.68
C SER A 181 7.45 33.57 -4.37
N VAL A 182 6.42 33.23 -5.16
CA VAL A 182 6.38 31.98 -5.92
C VAL A 182 7.40 32.00 -7.06
N ARG A 183 7.60 33.16 -7.70
CA ARG A 183 8.63 33.31 -8.74
C ARG A 183 10.03 33.14 -8.17
N PHE A 184 10.31 33.77 -7.02
CA PHE A 184 11.59 33.61 -6.32
C PHE A 184 11.82 32.16 -5.87
N ALA A 185 10.80 31.51 -5.28
CA ALA A 185 10.89 30.11 -4.89
C ALA A 185 11.13 29.20 -6.11
N ARG A 186 10.46 29.47 -7.24
CA ARG A 186 10.67 28.73 -8.49
C ARG A 186 12.08 28.93 -9.03
N GLU A 187 12.57 30.16 -9.12
CA GLU A 187 13.93 30.48 -9.59
C GLU A 187 15.00 29.87 -8.65
N PHE A 188 14.76 29.85 -7.34
CA PHE A 188 15.61 29.18 -6.36
C PHE A 188 15.61 27.66 -6.56
N MET A 189 14.43 27.05 -6.68
CA MET A 189 14.30 25.60 -6.88
C MET A 189 14.88 25.17 -8.23
N GLU A 190 14.66 25.91 -9.31
CA GLU A 190 15.27 25.63 -10.62
C GLU A 190 16.79 25.69 -10.58
N LYS A 191 17.35 26.62 -9.80
CA LYS A 191 18.80 26.80 -9.68
C LYS A 191 19.49 25.68 -8.87
N PHE A 192 18.80 25.09 -7.90
CA PHE A 192 19.37 24.10 -6.99
C PHE A 192 18.88 22.66 -7.25
N PHE A 193 17.72 22.50 -7.89
CA PHE A 193 17.02 21.23 -8.09
C PHE A 193 16.47 21.09 -9.53
N GLY A 194 17.11 21.72 -10.51
CA GLY A 194 16.63 21.82 -11.90
C GLY A 194 16.22 20.49 -12.53
N ASP A 195 16.97 19.41 -12.30
CA ASP A 195 16.70 18.08 -12.86
C ASP A 195 15.44 17.44 -12.26
N ALA A 196 15.24 17.55 -10.94
CA ALA A 196 14.01 17.10 -10.26
C ALA A 196 12.78 17.91 -10.69
N LEU A 197 12.98 19.18 -11.05
CA LEU A 197 11.96 20.07 -11.56
C LEU A 197 11.57 19.76 -13.01
N GLU A 198 12.50 19.28 -13.85
CA GLU A 198 12.19 18.80 -15.20
C GLU A 198 11.42 17.47 -15.18
N GLN A 199 11.74 16.54 -14.27
CA GLN A 199 10.96 15.32 -14.09
C GLN A 199 9.50 15.64 -13.72
N ALA A 200 9.29 16.47 -12.69
CA ALA A 200 7.97 16.91 -12.25
C ALA A 200 7.16 17.71 -13.31
N ARG A 201 7.82 18.22 -14.36
CA ARG A 201 7.14 18.92 -15.47
C ARG A 201 6.39 17.97 -16.40
N ASN A 202 6.88 16.75 -16.56
CA ASN A 202 6.33 15.75 -17.49
C ASN A 202 5.39 14.74 -16.80
N GLU A 203 4.99 15.03 -15.56
CA GLU A 203 4.14 14.18 -14.74
C GLU A 203 2.74 14.75 -14.58
N THR A 204 1.77 13.84 -14.48
CA THR A 204 0.45 14.15 -13.95
C THR A 204 0.53 14.06 -12.44
N HIS A 205 0.47 15.21 -11.79
CA HIS A 205 0.51 15.28 -10.34
C HIS A 205 -0.91 15.18 -9.76
N ILE A 206 -1.16 14.14 -8.96
CA ILE A 206 -2.45 13.93 -8.31
C ILE A 206 -2.35 14.42 -6.87
N THR A 207 -3.30 15.29 -6.52
CA THR A 207 -3.55 15.73 -5.15
C THR A 207 -4.87 15.13 -4.71
N GLY A 208 -4.80 14.15 -3.83
CA GLY A 208 -5.97 13.48 -3.27
C GLY A 208 -6.74 14.36 -2.31
N ASN A 209 -7.93 13.92 -1.93
CA ASN A 209 -8.74 14.56 -0.89
C ASN A 209 -8.80 13.69 0.38
N ASP A 210 -9.48 14.19 1.41
CA ASP A 210 -9.63 13.52 2.71
C ASP A 210 -10.84 12.56 2.79
N ASP A 211 -11.54 12.29 1.68
CA ASP A 211 -12.60 11.28 1.66
C ASP A 211 -12.00 9.88 1.61
N VAL A 212 -12.22 9.08 2.65
CA VAL A 212 -11.69 7.72 2.78
C VAL A 212 -12.14 6.77 1.66
N ASN A 213 -13.21 7.10 0.94
CA ASN A 213 -13.68 6.33 -0.22
C ASN A 213 -13.23 6.94 -1.55
N SER A 214 -12.41 8.01 -1.54
CA SER A 214 -11.81 8.56 -2.75
C SER A 214 -10.89 7.54 -3.40
N PRO A 215 -10.94 7.36 -4.73
CA PRO A 215 -9.95 6.55 -5.45
C PRO A 215 -8.51 7.07 -5.32
N MET A 216 -8.37 8.38 -5.05
CA MET A 216 -7.10 9.05 -4.78
C MET A 216 -7.19 9.73 -3.39
N TYR A 217 -6.95 8.99 -2.32
CA TYR A 217 -7.08 9.45 -0.94
C TYR A 217 -5.74 9.98 -0.42
N ARG A 218 -5.69 11.27 -0.05
CA ARG A 218 -4.47 11.94 0.42
C ARG A 218 -3.23 11.72 -0.46
N ASN A 219 -3.47 11.40 -1.73
CA ASN A 219 -2.43 11.14 -2.71
C ASN A 219 -1.62 12.42 -2.95
N ASN A 220 -0.31 12.27 -3.10
CA ASN A 220 0.62 13.34 -3.44
C ASN A 220 1.72 12.74 -4.34
N THR A 221 1.30 12.21 -5.48
CA THR A 221 2.14 11.42 -6.36
C THR A 221 2.20 12.04 -7.75
N GLY A 222 3.41 12.08 -8.31
CA GLY A 222 3.62 12.33 -9.73
C GLY A 222 3.53 11.04 -10.52
N TYR A 223 2.74 11.00 -11.58
CA TYR A 223 2.58 9.82 -12.43
C TYR A 223 3.06 10.08 -13.85
N LYS A 224 3.85 9.13 -14.39
CA LYS A 224 4.09 8.96 -15.83
C LYS A 224 3.51 7.61 -16.24
N ALA A 225 2.62 7.62 -17.23
CA ALA A 225 2.01 6.39 -17.70
C ALA A 225 2.11 6.26 -19.22
N GLU A 226 2.27 5.02 -19.67
CA GLU A 226 2.02 4.63 -21.05
C GLU A 226 0.61 4.01 -21.09
N ILE A 227 -0.30 4.64 -21.85
CA ILE A 227 -1.69 4.20 -22.00
C ILE A 227 -1.89 3.66 -23.41
N GLU A 228 -2.42 2.44 -23.51
CA GLU A 228 -2.76 1.79 -24.78
C GLU A 228 -4.14 1.14 -24.62
N ASP A 229 -5.02 1.35 -25.61
CA ASP A 229 -6.40 0.84 -25.62
C ASP A 229 -7.20 1.12 -24.34
N GLY A 230 -6.99 2.32 -23.76
CA GLY A 230 -7.65 2.73 -22.53
C GLY A 230 -7.18 2.00 -21.28
N LYS A 231 -6.00 1.36 -21.32
CA LYS A 231 -5.39 0.67 -20.18
C LYS A 231 -3.99 1.19 -19.90
N ILE A 232 -3.61 1.23 -18.62
CA ILE A 232 -2.24 1.53 -18.19
C ILE A 232 -1.37 0.30 -18.52
N LYS A 233 -0.42 0.48 -19.43
CA LYS A 233 0.58 -0.55 -19.79
C LYS A 233 1.80 -0.47 -18.91
N LYS A 234 2.25 0.74 -18.61
CA LYS A 234 3.38 1.03 -17.73
C LYS A 234 3.08 2.24 -16.89
N LEU A 235 3.50 2.20 -15.63
CA LEU A 235 3.33 3.29 -14.69
C LEU A 235 4.63 3.51 -13.92
N VAL A 236 5.06 4.77 -13.88
CA VAL A 236 6.09 5.24 -12.95
C VAL A 236 5.41 6.20 -11.97
N ALA A 237 5.50 5.89 -10.69
CA ALA A 237 4.89 6.66 -9.60
C ALA A 237 5.98 7.29 -8.72
N HIS A 238 5.98 8.61 -8.61
CA HIS A 238 6.96 9.38 -7.85
C HIS A 238 6.34 9.90 -6.56
N PHE A 239 6.82 9.40 -5.43
CA PHE A 239 6.32 9.78 -4.12
C PHE A 239 7.13 10.97 -3.60
N TYR A 240 6.42 12.09 -3.42
CA TYR A 240 6.98 13.30 -2.86
C TYR A 240 6.68 13.39 -1.37
N LEU A 241 7.62 13.95 -0.59
CA LEU A 241 7.35 14.33 0.78
C LEU A 241 6.06 15.16 0.85
N ASN A 242 5.15 14.77 1.73
CA ASN A 242 3.98 15.59 2.04
C ASN A 242 4.50 16.93 2.58
N GLY A 243 4.18 18.01 1.87
CA GLY A 243 4.48 19.38 2.28
C GLY A 243 3.64 19.85 3.46
#